data_AF-A0A5C9CD13-F1
#
_entry.id   AF-A0A5C9CD13-F1
#
_cell.length_a   1.000
_cell.length_b   1.000
_cell.length_c   1.000
_cell.angle_alpha   90.00
_cell.angle_beta   90.00
_cell.angle_gamma   90.00
#
_symmetry.space_group_name_H-M   'P 1'
#
loop_
_entity.id
_entity.type
_entity.pdbx_description
1 polymer ?
#
loop_
_entity_poly.entity_id
_entity_poly.type
_entity_poly.pdbx_seq_one_letter_code
_entity_poly.pdbx_strand_id
1 'polypeptide(L)'
;MRITLDIPDDTFRQLKAQAALSGMKLKELVTQLIQLGLAAGVTPSLPAQPPSPPPIAIKRVPGTALTPALSNAQLYDMLNDQDLAQYQNMLQHSAAPKW
;
A
#
# COMPACT_ATOMS: atom_id res chain seq x y z
N MET A 1 -28.03 -29.48 0.51
CA MET A 1 -29.20 -28.76 -0.05
C MET A 1 -28.99 -28.59 -1.55
N ARG A 2 -30.01 -28.78 -2.40
CA ARG A 2 -29.91 -28.53 -3.84
C ARG A 2 -30.39 -27.10 -4.10
N ILE A 3 -29.59 -26.32 -4.81
CA ILE A 3 -29.83 -24.91 -5.09
C ILE A 3 -29.62 -24.71 -6.59
N THR A 4 -30.46 -23.90 -7.22
CA THR A 4 -30.29 -23.47 -8.62
C THR A 4 -29.74 -22.05 -8.59
N LEU A 5 -28.63 -21.82 -9.28
CA LEU A 5 -27.94 -20.53 -9.37
C LEU A 5 -27.77 -20.19 -10.85
N ASP A 6 -28.26 -19.02 -11.25
CA ASP A 6 -28.04 -18.48 -12.59
C ASP A 6 -26.65 -17.86 -12.67
N ILE A 7 -25.88 -18.30 -13.66
CA ILE A 7 -24.50 -17.86 -13.90
C ILE A 7 -24.35 -17.63 -15.42
N PRO A 8 -23.71 -16.54 -15.87
CA PRO A 8 -23.41 -16.33 -17.29
C PRO A 8 -22.64 -17.50 -17.91
N ASP A 9 -22.90 -17.80 -19.18
CA ASP A 9 -22.28 -18.95 -19.87
C ASP A 9 -20.75 -18.88 -19.89
N ASP A 10 -20.19 -17.69 -20.13
CA ASP A 10 -18.74 -17.46 -20.12
C ASP A 10 -18.12 -17.84 -18.78
N THR A 11 -18.73 -17.41 -17.67
CA THR A 11 -18.28 -17.73 -16.30
C THR A 11 -18.40 -19.22 -16.03
N PHE A 12 -19.48 -19.86 -16.48
CA PHE A 12 -19.66 -21.31 -16.32
C PHE A 12 -18.62 -22.11 -17.12
N ARG A 13 -18.26 -21.65 -18.33
CA ARG A 13 -17.20 -22.24 -19.14
C ARG A 13 -15.84 -22.15 -18.46
N GLN A 14 -15.52 -20.99 -17.86
CA GLN A 14 -14.29 -20.81 -17.08
C GLN A 14 -14.24 -21.71 -15.84
N LEU A 15 -15.33 -21.79 -15.08
CA LEU A 15 -15.44 -22.68 -13.91
C LEU A 15 -15.21 -24.15 -14.30
N LYS A 16 -15.78 -24.60 -15.43
CA LYS A 16 -15.55 -25.96 -15.95
C LYS A 16 -14.09 -26.21 -16.31
N ALA A 17 -13.46 -25.26 -17.00
CA ALA A 17 -12.05 -25.36 -17.36
C ALA A 17 -11.16 -25.42 -16.11
N GLN A 18 -11.42 -24.55 -15.13
CA GLN A 18 -10.67 -24.51 -13.88
C GLN A 18 -10.87 -25.79 -13.05
N ALA A 19 -12.08 -26.35 -13.01
CA ALA A 19 -12.33 -27.63 -12.36
C ALA A 19 -11.53 -28.78 -13.01
N ALA A 20 -11.47 -28.81 -14.35
CA ALA A 20 -10.69 -29.81 -15.09
C ALA A 20 -9.18 -29.66 -14.85
N LEU A 21 -8.65 -28.43 -14.86
CA LEU A 21 -7.24 -28.14 -14.61
C LEU A 21 -6.83 -28.50 -13.18
N SER A 22 -7.68 -28.22 -12.20
CA SER A 22 -7.43 -28.54 -10.79
C SER A 22 -7.72 -30.00 -10.43
N GLY A 23 -8.21 -30.82 -11.36
CA GLY A 23 -8.60 -32.21 -11.10
C GLY A 23 -9.77 -32.36 -10.10
N MET A 24 -10.58 -31.31 -9.94
CA MET A 24 -11.66 -31.26 -8.96
C MET A 24 -13.04 -31.38 -9.62
N LYS A 25 -14.01 -31.87 -8.87
CA LYS A 25 -15.42 -31.82 -9.30
C LYS A 25 -15.89 -30.36 -9.26
N LEU A 26 -16.70 -29.97 -10.25
CA LEU A 26 -17.25 -28.62 -10.36
C LEU A 26 -17.96 -28.15 -9.07
N LYS A 27 -18.73 -29.04 -8.43
CA LYS A 27 -19.43 -28.74 -7.17
C LYS A 27 -18.46 -28.36 -6.03
N GLU A 28 -17.33 -29.05 -5.95
CA GLU A 28 -16.33 -28.82 -4.90
C GLU A 28 -15.60 -27.49 -5.14
N LEU A 29 -15.21 -27.22 -6.39
CA LEU A 29 -14.61 -25.94 -6.78
C LEU A 29 -15.54 -24.77 -6.46
N VAL A 30 -16.81 -24.88 -6.84
CA VAL A 30 -17.82 -23.84 -6.58
C VAL A 30 -18.01 -23.63 -5.08
N THR A 31 -18.03 -24.71 -4.29
CA THR A 31 -18.16 -24.61 -2.83
C THR A 31 -16.97 -23.88 -2.22
N GLN A 32 -15.75 -24.21 -2.63
CA GLN A 32 -14.54 -23.54 -2.15
C GLN A 32 -14.52 -22.06 -2.54
N LEU A 33 -14.91 -21.72 -3.77
CA LEU A 33 -14.97 -20.33 -4.23
C LEU A 33 -16.01 -19.53 -3.45
N ILE A 34 -17.17 -20.11 -3.14
CA ILE A 34 -18.19 -19.47 -2.31
C ILE A 34 -17.66 -19.26 -0.89
N GLN A 35 -17.02 -20.27 -0.28
CA GLN A 35 -16.42 -20.14 1.05
C GLN A 35 -15.33 -19.07 1.10
N LEU A 36 -14.46 -19.03 0.08
CA LEU A 36 -13.41 -18.03 -0.05
C LEU A 36 -14.01 -16.62 -0.20
N GLY A 37 -15.05 -16.47 -1.03
CA GLY A 37 -15.76 -15.20 -1.19
C GLY A 37 -16.47 -14.73 0.07
N LEU A 38 -17.07 -15.65 0.83
CA LEU A 38 -17.67 -15.34 2.13
C LEU A 38 -16.62 -14.93 3.17
N ALA A 39 -15.45 -15.57 3.17
CA ALA A 39 -14.36 -15.26 4.09
C ALA A 39 -13.64 -13.94 3.75
N ALA A 40 -13.48 -13.63 2.46
CA ALA A 40 -12.90 -12.37 2.00
C ALA A 40 -13.83 -11.16 2.23
N GLY A 41 -15.13 -11.41 2.42
CA GLY A 41 -16.15 -10.39 2.43
C GLY A 41 -16.45 -9.88 1.02
N VAL A 42 -17.68 -9.42 0.78
CA VAL A 42 -18.04 -8.78 -0.49
C VAL A 42 -17.50 -7.36 -0.49
N THR A 43 -16.19 -7.21 -0.67
CA THR A 43 -15.62 -5.90 -0.95
C THR A 43 -15.97 -5.54 -2.38
N PRO A 44 -16.64 -4.39 -2.62
CA PRO A 44 -16.76 -3.88 -3.98
C PRO A 44 -15.36 -3.80 -4.57
N SER A 45 -15.23 -4.17 -5.85
CA SER A 45 -14.00 -4.01 -6.60
C SER A 45 -13.63 -2.53 -6.61
N LEU A 46 -12.85 -2.10 -5.62
CA LEU A 46 -12.20 -0.80 -5.64
C LEU A 46 -11.26 -0.82 -6.85
N PRO A 47 -11.23 0.25 -7.66
CA PRO A 47 -10.25 0.35 -8.73
C PRO A 47 -8.87 0.06 -8.13
N ALA A 48 -8.12 -0.85 -8.76
CA ALA A 48 -6.81 -1.27 -8.28
C ALA A 48 -5.96 -0.03 -8.04
N GLN A 49 -5.72 0.30 -6.76
CA GLN A 49 -4.84 1.40 -6.42
C GLN A 49 -3.46 1.02 -6.95
N PRO A 50 -2.83 1.86 -7.80
CA PRO A 50 -1.49 1.55 -8.28
C PRO A 50 -0.56 1.37 -7.06
N PRO A 51 0.34 0.37 -7.09
CA PRO A 51 1.28 0.17 -6.00
C PRO A 51 2.06 1.47 -5.75
N SER A 52 2.22 1.84 -4.48
CA SER A 52 3.01 3.01 -4.13
C SER A 52 4.43 2.84 -4.67
N PRO A 53 5.06 3.90 -5.20
CA PRO A 53 6.42 3.80 -5.72
C PRO A 53 7.37 3.29 -4.63
N PRO A 54 8.37 2.46 -5.00
CA PRO A 54 9.36 1.99 -4.04
C PRO A 54 10.14 3.18 -3.44
N PRO A 55 10.61 3.06 -2.19
CA PRO A 55 11.39 4.11 -1.57
C PRO A 55 12.66 4.41 -2.38
N ILE A 56 13.02 5.69 -2.47
CA ILE A 56 14.25 6.12 -3.15
C ILE A 56 15.44 5.73 -2.28
N ALA A 57 16.31 4.86 -2.78
CA ALA A 57 17.53 4.47 -2.09
C ALA A 57 18.55 5.63 -2.10
N ILE A 58 19.01 6.04 -0.92
CA ILE A 58 20.09 7.03 -0.77
C ILE A 58 21.43 6.28 -0.92
N LYS A 59 22.23 6.61 -1.94
CA LYS A 59 23.53 5.98 -2.18
C LYS A 59 24.51 6.30 -1.05
N ARG A 60 25.19 5.29 -0.52
CA ARG A 60 26.29 5.47 0.43
C ARG A 60 27.50 6.07 -0.27
N VAL A 61 28.06 7.13 0.30
CA VAL A 61 29.34 7.69 -0.15
C VAL A 61 30.48 6.89 0.51
N PRO A 62 31.43 6.34 -0.26
CA PRO A 62 32.60 5.68 0.32
C PRO A 62 33.42 6.64 1.17
N GLY A 63 33.84 6.22 2.36
CA GLY A 63 34.65 7.03 3.28
C GLY A 63 33.87 7.97 4.20
N THR A 64 32.55 8.10 4.06
CA THR A 64 31.73 8.84 5.02
C THR A 64 31.24 7.94 6.15
N ALA A 65 31.06 8.53 7.34
CA ALA A 65 30.43 7.86 8.48
C ALA A 65 29.02 7.36 8.10
N LEU A 66 28.58 6.27 8.74
CA LEU A 66 27.22 5.78 8.59
C LEU A 66 26.25 6.82 9.16
N THR A 67 25.20 7.14 8.39
CA THR A 67 24.06 7.91 8.92
C THR A 67 23.41 7.11 10.04
N PRO A 68 23.33 7.65 11.26
CA PRO A 68 22.75 6.93 12.39
C PRO A 68 21.26 6.67 12.16
N ALA A 69 20.78 5.53 12.64
CA ALA A 69 19.35 5.25 12.67
C ALA A 69 18.71 6.11 13.77
N LEU A 70 17.77 6.97 13.38
CA LEU A 70 17.06 7.87 14.26
C LEU A 70 15.60 7.44 14.38
N SER A 71 15.02 7.63 15.57
CA SER A 71 13.58 7.44 15.76
C SER A 71 12.80 8.60 15.15
N ASN A 72 11.52 8.39 14.82
CA ASN A 72 10.65 9.44 14.30
C ASN A 72 10.61 10.66 15.24
N ALA A 73 10.58 10.44 16.56
CA ALA A 73 10.60 11.52 17.55
C ALA A 73 11.86 12.40 17.41
N GLN A 74 13.04 11.77 17.30
CA GLN A 74 14.30 12.49 17.12
C GLN A 74 14.35 13.28 15.81
N LEU A 75 13.78 12.73 14.73
CA LEU A 75 13.67 13.44 13.45
C LEU A 75 12.78 14.68 13.56
N TYR A 76 11.68 14.60 14.33
CA TYR A 76 10.80 15.74 14.56
C TYR A 76 11.47 16.82 15.42
N ASP A 77 12.19 16.45 16.47
CA ASP A 77 12.98 17.42 17.25
C ASP A 77 13.96 18.19 16.35
N MET A 78 14.73 17.47 15.51
CA MET A 78 15.67 18.10 14.56
C MET A 78 14.99 19.02 13.55
N LEU A 79 13.80 18.68 13.08
CA LEU A 79 13.04 19.52 12.16
C LEU A 79 12.54 20.79 12.84
N ASN A 80 12.09 20.67 14.10
CA ASN A 80 11.57 21.78 14.89
C ASN A 80 12.67 22.77 15.29
N ASP A 81 13.85 22.28 15.66
CA ASP A 81 15.04 23.12 15.93
C ASP A 81 15.44 23.94 14.70
N GLN A 82 15.41 23.33 13.51
CA GLN A 82 15.71 24.02 12.25
C GLN A 82 14.68 25.10 11.92
N ASP A 83 13.38 24.81 12.09
CA ASP A 83 12.31 25.78 11.87
C ASP A 83 12.45 26.99 12.80
N LEU A 84 12.72 26.74 14.08
CA LEU A 84 12.94 27.79 15.07
C LEU A 84 14.16 28.67 14.71
N ALA A 85 15.26 28.06 14.28
CA ALA A 85 16.45 28.80 13.85
C ALA A 85 16.20 29.64 12.59
N GLN A 86 15.42 29.12 11.63
CA GLN A 86 15.00 29.88 10.46
C GLN A 86 14.12 31.07 10.84
N TYR A 87 13.13 30.85 11.72
CA TYR A 87 12.27 31.90 12.23
C TYR A 87 13.06 33.02 12.91
N GLN A 88 14.02 32.67 13.77
CA GLN A 88 14.90 33.64 14.43
C GLN A 88 15.73 34.45 13.42
N ASN A 89 16.28 33.79 12.40
CA ASN A 89 17.00 34.48 11.33
C ASN A 89 16.08 35.47 10.59
N MET A 90 14.84 35.11 10.26
CA MET A 90 13.89 36.02 9.61
C MET A 90 13.57 37.25 10.47
N LEU A 91 13.43 37.09 11.79
CA LEU A 91 13.24 38.20 12.71
C LEU A 91 14.44 39.16 12.72
N GLN A 92 15.66 38.63 12.73
CA GLN A 92 16.87 39.46 12.68
C GLN A 92 17.00 40.23 11.36
N HIS A 93 16.66 39.61 10.23
CA HIS A 93 16.71 40.26 8.92
C HIS A 93 15.58 41.29 8.72
N SER A 94 14.42 41.12 9.38
CA SER A 94 13.32 42.09 9.35
C SER A 94 13.50 43.23 10.35
N ALA A 95 14.35 43.07 11.37
CA ALA A 95 14.73 44.11 12.32
C ALA A 95 15.88 45.02 11.83
N ALA A 96 16.54 44.69 10.71
CA ALA A 96 17.57 45.54 10.11
C ALA A 96 16.93 46.79 9.46
N PRO A 97 17.26 48.02 9.90
CA PRO A 97 16.66 49.23 9.34
C PRO A 97 17.11 49.40 7.88
N LYS A 98 16.13 49.52 6.98
CA LYS A 98 16.36 49.95 5.59
C LYS A 98 16.79 51.42 5.62
N TRP A 99 17.98 51.72 5.09
CA TRP A 99 18.48 53.08 4.90
C TRP A 99 17.84 53.72 3.68
#